data_AF-A0A1V6EHG6-F1
#
_entry.id   AF-A0A1V6EHG6-F1
#
_cell.length_a   1.000
_cell.length_b   1.000
_cell.length_c   1.000
_cell.angle_alpha   90.00
_cell.angle_beta   90.00
_cell.angle_gamma   90.00
#
_symmetry.space_group_name_H-M   'P 1'
#
loop_
_entity.id
_entity.type
_entity.pdbx_description
1 polymer ?
#
loop_
_entity_poly.entity_id
_entity_poly.type
_entity_poly.pdbx_seq_one_letter_code
_entity_poly.pdbx_strand_id
1 'polypeptide(L)'
;MQATPLQTNRSLGRFILLSIVTLGIYGIVYFYKVGRDLNTVCSPYDGKKTMHFVLLALLIAPLTAGIGGIVWIHKMSNRVGWALTHRNIAYTFNANTYWLWGVLGSLIIVGPFIYLHRLSIAMNYICQDFNARGQ
;
A
#
# COMPACT_ATOMS: atom_id res chain seq x y z
N MET A 1 -9.31 -22.10 -10.75
CA MET A 1 -10.26 -21.06 -10.29
C MET A 1 -9.70 -19.74 -10.76
N GLN A 2 -10.32 -19.06 -11.72
CA GLN A 2 -9.79 -17.78 -12.22
C GLN A 2 -9.85 -16.76 -11.08
N ALA A 3 -8.70 -16.35 -10.56
CA ALA A 3 -8.63 -15.27 -9.59
C ALA A 3 -9.20 -13.99 -10.25
N THR A 4 -10.11 -13.29 -9.58
CA THR A 4 -10.64 -12.02 -10.08
C THR A 4 -9.48 -11.08 -10.36
N PRO A 5 -9.39 -10.47 -11.56
CA PRO A 5 -8.25 -9.63 -11.92
C PRO A 5 -8.11 -8.48 -10.93
N LEU A 6 -6.89 -8.28 -10.43
CA LEU A 6 -6.58 -7.22 -9.49
C LEU A 6 -6.59 -5.87 -10.21
N GLN A 7 -7.05 -4.82 -9.54
CA GLN A 7 -7.06 -3.47 -10.12
C GLN A 7 -5.63 -2.98 -10.38
N THR A 8 -5.39 -2.30 -11.51
CA THR A 8 -4.07 -1.78 -11.93
C THR A 8 -4.07 -0.29 -12.22
N ASN A 9 -5.19 0.40 -12.01
CA ASN A 9 -5.37 1.83 -12.29
C ASN A 9 -5.35 2.69 -11.02
N ARG A 10 -4.45 2.38 -10.07
CA ARG A 10 -4.27 3.23 -8.88
C ARG A 10 -3.50 4.48 -9.30
N SER A 11 -4.10 5.64 -9.13
CA SER A 11 -3.45 6.93 -9.39
C SER A 11 -3.60 7.85 -8.20
N LEU A 12 -2.59 8.69 -7.99
CA LEU A 12 -2.60 9.70 -6.93
C LEU A 12 -3.72 10.71 -7.13
N GLY A 13 -3.96 11.16 -8.37
CA GLY A 13 -5.04 12.10 -8.67
C GLY A 13 -6.41 11.56 -8.27
N ARG A 14 -6.68 10.27 -8.55
CA ARG A 14 -7.91 9.61 -8.12
C ARG A 14 -8.00 9.50 -6.60
N PHE A 15 -6.87 9.23 -5.93
CA PHE A 15 -6.81 9.20 -4.48
C PHE A 15 -7.16 10.55 -3.85
N ILE A 16 -6.57 11.65 -4.34
CA ILE A 16 -6.83 13.00 -3.80
C ILE A 16 -8.28 13.39 -4.05
N LEU A 17 -8.76 13.26 -5.29
CA LEU A 17 -10.13 13.62 -5.66
C LEU A 17 -11.14 12.88 -4.78
N LEU A 18 -11.02 11.55 -4.69
CA LEU A 18 -11.95 10.75 -3.89
C LEU A 18 -11.80 11.01 -2.39
N SER A 19 -10.59 11.31 -1.90
CA SER A 19 -10.39 11.67 -0.49
C SER A 19 -11.09 12.98 -0.14
N ILE A 20 -11.10 13.97 -1.05
CA ILE A 20 -11.84 15.23 -0.85
C ILE A 20 -13.35 14.95 -0.87
N VAL A 21 -13.85 14.24 -1.88
CA VAL A 21 -15.30 13.97 -2.05
C VAL A 21 -15.86 13.12 -0.91
N THR A 22 -15.06 12.20 -0.36
CA THR A 22 -15.47 11.30 0.73
C THR A 22 -15.06 11.78 2.12
N LEU A 23 -14.57 13.03 2.25
CA LEU A 23 -14.11 13.60 3.52
C LEU A 23 -13.11 12.71 4.26
N GLY A 24 -12.16 12.12 3.53
CA GLY A 24 -11.08 11.29 4.07
C GLY A 24 -11.38 9.79 4.21
N ILE A 25 -12.64 9.36 4.07
CA ILE A 25 -13.03 7.93 4.19
C ILE A 25 -12.33 7.08 3.12
N TYR A 26 -12.15 7.61 1.91
CA TYR A 26 -11.47 6.91 0.83
C TYR A 26 -10.03 6.52 1.19
N GLY A 27 -9.33 7.28 2.04
CA GLY A 27 -7.99 6.95 2.50
C GLY A 27 -7.93 5.59 3.20
N ILE A 28 -8.90 5.32 4.07
CA ILE A 28 -9.01 4.04 4.80
C ILE A 28 -9.29 2.89 3.84
N VAL A 29 -10.23 3.09 2.90
CA VAL A 29 -10.60 2.10 1.89
C VAL A 29 -9.41 1.79 0.97
N TYR A 30 -8.63 2.80 0.61
CA TYR A 30 -7.45 2.66 -0.23
C TYR A 30 -6.40 1.75 0.40
N PHE A 31 -5.99 2.02 1.65
CA PHE A 31 -5.02 1.18 2.35
C PHE A 31 -5.55 -0.22 2.66
N TYR A 32 -6.84 -0.37 2.94
CA TYR A 32 -7.49 -1.67 3.02
C TYR A 32 -7.31 -2.47 1.71
N LYS A 33 -7.61 -1.87 0.55
CA LYS A 33 -7.47 -2.52 -0.75
C LYS A 33 -6.02 -2.91 -1.03
N VAL A 34 -5.07 -1.99 -0.78
CA VAL A 34 -3.63 -2.27 -0.94
C VAL A 34 -3.19 -3.45 -0.09
N GLY A 35 -3.57 -3.49 1.19
CA GLY A 35 -3.22 -4.59 2.09
C GLY A 35 -3.82 -5.93 1.65
N ARG A 36 -5.08 -5.92 1.20
CA ARG A 36 -5.76 -7.12 0.68
C ARG A 36 -5.12 -7.64 -0.61
N ASP A 37 -4.89 -6.75 -1.57
CA ASP A 37 -4.31 -7.14 -2.86
C ASP A 37 -2.88 -7.65 -2.66
N LEU A 38 -2.11 -7.02 -1.78
CA LEU A 38 -0.78 -7.51 -1.38
C LEU A 38 -0.85 -8.89 -0.69
N ASN A 39 -1.86 -9.13 0.15
CA ASN A 39 -2.09 -10.45 0.74
C ASN A 39 -2.42 -11.49 -0.33
N THR A 40 -3.28 -11.20 -1.29
CA THR A 40 -3.60 -12.13 -2.38
C THR A 40 -2.35 -12.48 -3.19
N VAL A 41 -1.54 -11.48 -3.53
CA VAL A 41 -0.33 -11.65 -4.34
C VAL A 41 0.79 -12.36 -3.57
N CYS A 42 0.99 -12.07 -2.29
CA CYS A 42 2.18 -12.51 -1.54
C CYS A 42 1.94 -13.65 -0.56
N SER A 43 0.71 -13.89 -0.09
CA SER A 43 0.45 -14.92 0.93
C SER A 43 0.82 -16.33 0.46
N PRO A 44 0.62 -16.72 -0.82
CA PRO A 44 1.07 -18.04 -1.31
C PRO A 44 2.58 -18.28 -1.21
N TYR A 45 3.39 -17.20 -1.22
CA TYR A 45 4.86 -17.30 -1.27
C TYR A 45 5.52 -17.05 0.09
N ASP A 46 4.99 -16.12 0.89
CA ASP A 46 5.60 -15.66 2.14
C ASP A 46 4.91 -16.26 3.38
N GLY A 47 3.71 -16.84 3.25
CA GLY A 47 2.92 -17.35 4.39
C GLY A 47 2.44 -16.29 5.39
N LYS A 48 2.82 -15.01 5.20
CA LYS A 48 2.45 -13.88 6.06
C LYS A 48 1.12 -13.24 5.63
N LYS A 49 0.41 -12.61 6.57
CA LYS A 49 -0.77 -11.78 6.29
C LYS A 49 -0.57 -10.36 6.83
N THR A 50 -0.70 -9.38 5.94
CA THR A 50 -0.80 -7.96 6.30
C THR A 50 -2.12 -7.76 7.02
N MET A 51 -2.05 -7.16 8.21
CA MET A 51 -3.21 -6.92 9.06
C MET A 51 -4.24 -6.02 8.37
N HIS A 52 -5.52 -6.26 8.63
CA HIS A 52 -6.62 -5.44 8.10
C HIS A 52 -6.49 -3.98 8.54
N PHE A 53 -6.41 -3.07 7.57
CA PHE A 53 -6.21 -1.65 7.85
C PHE A 53 -7.38 -1.00 8.59
N VAL A 54 -8.62 -1.47 8.39
CA VAL A 54 -9.81 -0.94 9.08
C VAL A 54 -9.71 -1.18 10.59
N LEU A 55 -9.36 -2.40 11.01
CA LEU A 55 -9.16 -2.74 12.42
C LEU A 55 -8.01 -1.91 13.02
N LEU A 56 -6.92 -1.76 12.27
CA LEU A 56 -5.80 -0.93 12.68
C LEU A 56 -6.24 0.52 12.90
N ALA A 57 -6.94 1.11 11.92
CA ALA A 57 -7.30 2.52 11.94
C ALA A 57 -8.31 2.84 13.06
N LEU A 58 -9.26 1.94 13.35
CA LEU A 58 -10.34 2.20 14.30
C LEU A 58 -10.00 1.80 15.75
N LEU A 59 -9.21 0.75 15.97
CA LEU A 59 -8.87 0.29 17.33
C LEU A 59 -7.41 0.59 17.68
N ILE A 60 -6.47 0.17 16.85
CA ILE A 60 -5.06 0.14 17.23
C ILE A 60 -4.45 1.54 17.17
N ALA A 61 -4.78 2.33 16.14
CA ALA A 61 -4.30 3.70 15.99
C ALA A 61 -4.69 4.58 17.19
N PRO A 62 -5.96 4.65 17.64
CA PRO A 62 -6.29 5.43 18.83
C PRO A 62 -5.68 4.84 20.11
N LEU A 63 -5.63 3.51 20.26
CA LEU A 63 -5.03 2.87 21.44
C LEU A 63 -3.52 3.12 21.58
N THR A 64 -2.81 3.24 20.45
CA THR A 64 -1.35 3.41 20.39
C THR A 64 -0.93 4.85 20.07
N ALA A 65 -1.85 5.82 20.15
CA ALA A 65 -1.63 7.21 19.77
C ALA A 65 -0.99 7.36 18.37
N GLY A 66 -1.39 6.51 17.41
CA GLY A 66 -0.94 6.54 16.01
C GLY A 66 0.31 5.70 15.70
N ILE A 67 1.04 5.19 16.71
CA ILE A 67 2.26 4.40 16.51
C ILE A 67 1.98 3.11 15.70
N GLY A 68 0.85 2.46 15.96
CA GLY A 68 0.42 1.29 15.20
C GLY A 68 0.30 1.57 13.70
N GLY A 69 -0.16 2.77 13.32
CA GLY A 69 -0.22 3.26 11.95
C GLY A 69 1.15 3.24 11.27
N ILE A 70 2.14 3.82 11.93
CA ILE A 70 3.52 3.94 11.43
C ILE A 70 4.13 2.56 11.22
N VAL A 71 4.00 1.67 12.22
CA VAL A 71 4.53 0.30 12.14
C VAL A 71 3.86 -0.48 11.00
N TRP A 72 2.56 -0.30 10.80
CA TRP A 72 1.84 -0.95 9.71
C TRP A 72 2.34 -0.49 8.34
N ILE A 73 2.48 0.82 8.12
CA ILE A 73 2.96 1.34 6.82
C ILE A 73 4.40 0.90 6.56
N HIS A 74 5.26 0.86 7.59
CA HIS A 74 6.61 0.33 7.48
C HIS A 74 6.62 -1.14 7.02
N LYS A 75 5.90 -2.01 7.72
CA LYS A 75 5.83 -3.45 7.41
C LYS A 75 5.24 -3.70 6.02
N MET A 76 4.17 -2.99 5.69
CA MET A 76 3.53 -3.05 4.37
C MET A 76 4.51 -2.63 3.28
N SER A 77 5.25 -1.52 3.46
CA SER A 77 6.19 -1.01 2.45
C SER A 77 7.35 -1.98 2.21
N ASN A 78 7.89 -2.60 3.25
CA ASN A 78 8.90 -3.65 3.10
C ASN A 78 8.38 -4.87 2.34
N ARG A 79 7.14 -5.26 2.61
CA ARG A 79 6.53 -6.42 1.94
C ARG A 79 6.23 -6.14 0.46
N VAL A 80 5.78 -4.93 0.13
CA VAL A 80 5.65 -4.49 -1.28
C VAL A 80 7.01 -4.54 -1.98
N GLY A 81 8.08 -4.08 -1.31
CA GLY A 81 9.44 -4.16 -1.84
C GLY A 81 9.91 -5.57 -2.11
N TRP A 82 9.68 -6.48 -1.16
CA TRP A 82 9.97 -7.90 -1.34
C TRP A 82 9.19 -8.50 -2.50
N ALA A 83 7.91 -8.13 -2.69
CA ALA A 83 7.10 -8.60 -3.81
C ALA A 83 7.66 -8.14 -5.17
N LEU A 84 8.15 -6.91 -5.26
CA LEU A 84 8.78 -6.37 -6.47
C LEU A 84 10.08 -7.10 -6.81
N THR A 85 10.96 -7.30 -5.82
CA THR A 85 12.23 -8.00 -6.03
C THR A 85 12.03 -9.47 -6.36
N HIS A 86 11.09 -10.14 -5.68
CA HIS A 86 10.75 -11.53 -5.94
C HIS A 86 10.20 -11.75 -7.37
N ARG A 87 9.45 -10.76 -7.90
CA ARG A 87 8.90 -10.80 -9.26
C ARG A 87 9.85 -10.26 -10.33
N ASN A 88 11.07 -9.84 -9.95
CA ASN A 88 12.07 -9.23 -10.84
C ASN A 88 11.55 -7.97 -11.56
N ILE A 89 10.68 -7.19 -10.91
CA ILE A 89 10.15 -5.94 -11.45
C ILE A 89 11.18 -4.83 -11.21
N ALA A 90 11.57 -4.10 -12.26
CA ALA A 90 12.55 -3.01 -12.21
C ALA A 90 11.99 -1.72 -11.57
N TYR A 91 11.47 -1.83 -10.35
CA TYR A 91 10.97 -0.71 -9.56
C TYR A 91 11.37 -0.85 -8.10
N THR A 92 11.97 0.19 -7.53
CA THR A 92 12.45 0.18 -6.14
C THR A 92 11.44 0.83 -5.20
N PHE A 93 11.00 0.06 -4.20
CA PHE A 93 10.11 0.53 -3.15
C PHE A 93 10.35 -0.29 -1.89
N ASN A 94 10.44 0.33 -0.71
CA ASN A 94 10.69 -0.35 0.57
C ASN A 94 10.31 0.56 1.75
N ALA A 95 10.59 0.13 2.99
CA ALA A 95 10.39 0.96 4.17
C ALA A 95 11.22 2.25 4.18
N ASN A 96 12.41 2.28 3.56
CA ASN A 96 13.21 3.51 3.49
C ASN A 96 12.47 4.57 2.66
N THR A 97 11.73 4.15 1.62
CA THR A 97 10.86 5.04 0.84
C THR A 97 9.76 5.63 1.72
N TYR A 98 9.20 4.86 2.66
CA TYR A 98 8.24 5.36 3.63
C TYR A 98 8.85 6.37 4.61
N TRP A 99 10.00 6.05 5.21
CA TRP A 99 10.65 6.97 6.14
C TRP A 99 11.07 8.28 5.48
N LEU A 100 11.63 8.20 4.27
CA LEU A 100 12.07 9.38 3.52
C LEU A 100 10.89 10.26 3.11
N TRP A 101 9.86 9.69 2.48
CA TRP A 101 8.79 10.50 1.89
C TRP A 101 7.58 10.66 2.81
N GLY A 102 7.19 9.61 3.53
CA GLY A 102 6.06 9.64 4.46
C GLY A 102 6.35 10.36 5.77
N VAL A 103 7.59 10.28 6.29
CA VAL A 103 7.97 10.92 7.57
C VAL A 103 8.80 12.18 7.33
N LEU A 104 10.02 12.07 6.79
CA LEU A 104 10.87 13.24 6.59
C LEU A 104 10.28 14.23 5.58
N GLY A 105 9.70 13.71 4.50
CA GLY A 105 9.04 14.53 3.49
C GLY A 105 7.73 15.17 3.98
N SER A 106 7.18 14.75 5.12
CA SER A 106 6.01 15.44 5.70
C SER A 106 6.34 16.85 6.21
N LEU A 107 7.63 17.12 6.51
CA LEU A 107 8.11 18.45 6.89
C LEU A 107 7.90 19.51 5.79
N ILE A 108 7.87 19.08 4.53
CA ILE A 108 7.62 19.96 3.37
C ILE A 108 6.20 19.81 2.82
N ILE A 109 5.30 19.10 3.52
CA ILE A 109 3.90 18.78 3.15
C ILE A 109 3.74 17.89 1.90
N VAL A 110 4.64 18.00 0.92
CA VAL A 110 4.57 17.28 -0.37
C VAL A 110 5.02 15.83 -0.26
N GLY A 111 5.82 15.47 0.74
CA GLY A 111 6.39 14.13 0.87
C GLY A 111 5.37 12.98 0.93
N PRO A 112 4.31 13.06 1.75
CA PRO A 112 3.29 12.02 1.82
C PRO A 112 2.62 11.74 0.47
N PHE A 113 2.46 12.77 -0.38
CA PHE A 113 1.94 12.61 -1.73
C PHE A 113 2.93 11.85 -2.62
N ILE A 114 4.22 12.14 -2.53
CA ILE A 114 5.26 11.39 -3.27
C ILE A 114 5.29 9.93 -2.83
N TYR A 115 5.17 9.66 -1.53
CA TYR A 115 5.07 8.29 -1.02
C TYR A 115 3.86 7.56 -1.61
N LEU A 116 2.67 8.17 -1.57
CA LEU A 116 1.43 7.59 -2.11
C LEU A 116 1.50 7.34 -3.61
N HIS A 117 2.12 8.26 -4.37
CA HIS A 117 2.37 8.09 -5.79
C HIS A 117 3.23 6.85 -6.04
N ARG A 118 4.36 6.75 -5.34
CA ARG A 118 5.30 5.64 -5.51
C ARG A 118 4.70 4.30 -5.09
N LEU A 119 3.90 4.28 -4.03
CA LEU A 119 3.16 3.09 -3.57
C LEU A 119 2.11 2.67 -4.62
N SER A 120 1.38 3.63 -5.19
CA SER A 120 0.37 3.35 -6.21
C SER A 120 0.98 2.67 -7.44
N ILE A 121 2.12 3.19 -7.92
CA ILE A 121 2.87 2.63 -9.04
C ILE A 121 3.38 1.22 -8.72
N ALA A 122 4.01 1.03 -7.55
CA ALA A 122 4.48 -0.28 -7.11
C ALA A 122 3.35 -1.33 -7.14
N MET A 123 2.20 -0.98 -6.55
CA MET A 123 1.04 -1.87 -6.51
C MET A 123 0.46 -2.13 -7.90
N ASN A 124 0.45 -1.15 -8.80
CA ASN A 124 0.01 -1.37 -10.17
C ASN A 124 0.90 -2.35 -10.92
N TYR A 125 2.23 -2.23 -10.81
CA TYR A 125 3.15 -3.18 -11.42
C TYR A 125 2.98 -4.59 -10.87
N ILE A 126 2.85 -4.73 -9.54
CA ILE A 126 2.61 -6.03 -8.90
C ILE A 126 1.30 -6.65 -9.38
N CYS A 127 0.21 -5.87 -9.39
CA CYS A 127 -1.10 -6.36 -9.84
C CYS A 127 -1.10 -6.69 -11.34
N GLN A 128 -0.37 -5.93 -12.15
CA GLN A 128 -0.25 -6.18 -13.58
C GLN A 128 0.51 -7.48 -13.85
N ASP A 129 1.64 -7.70 -13.17
CA ASP A 129 2.40 -8.95 -13.26
C ASP A 129 1.58 -10.15 -12.76
N PHE A 130 0.81 -9.99 -11.68
CA PHE A 130 -0.11 -11.01 -11.18
C PHE A 130 -1.18 -11.37 -12.22
N ASN A 131 -1.86 -10.37 -12.79
CA ASN A 131 -2.89 -10.58 -13.81
C ASN A 131 -2.31 -11.19 -15.09
N ALA A 132 -1.08 -10.82 -15.48
CA ALA A 132 -0.40 -11.37 -16.66
C ALA A 132 -0.02 -12.84 -16.47
N ARG A 133 0.33 -13.25 -15.25
CA ARG A 133 0.68 -14.64 -14.92
C ARG A 133 -0.54 -15.55 -14.68
N GLY A 134 -1.73 -14.98 -14.51
CA GLY A 134 -2.98 -15.73 -14.33
C GLY A 134 -3.01 -16.62 -13.08
N GLN A 135 -2.25 -16.24 -12.03
CA GLN A 135 -2.14 -16.98 -10.77
C GLN A 135 -3.19 -16.53 -9.74
#